data_AF-A0A1S0UA73-F1
#
_entry.id   AF-A0A1S0UA73-F1
#
_cell.length_a   1.000
_cell.length_b   1.000
_cell.length_c   1.000
_cell.angle_alpha   90.00
_cell.angle_beta   90.00
_cell.angle_gamma   90.00
#
_symmetry.space_group_name_H-M   'P 1'
#
loop_
_entity.id
_entity.type
_entity.pdbx_description
1 polymer ?
#
loop_
_entity_poly.entity_id
_entity_poly.type
_entity_poly.pdbx_seq_one_letter_code
_entity_poly.pdbx_strand_id
1 'polypeptide(L)'
;MLPLLLLLLDSCSCNDTPFIINRVTNQVEFSDLLPGYNYDHADNSSEEVTISFAIRHVLVHSDALSLSCEIYQKWRDLRLKYSGIKSITIPKDIKIWKPDTSFSESAATCSAESLRLYSDGTICWKQRATLTFPCISDFVLNK
;
A
#
# COMPACT_ATOMS: atom_id res chain seq x y z
N MET A 1 -32.58 -64.11 -4.01
CA MET A 1 -32.72 -62.67 -4.36
C MET A 1 -31.73 -61.80 -3.57
N LEU A 2 -30.46 -62.21 -3.43
CA LEU A 2 -29.43 -61.44 -2.71
C LEU A 2 -28.12 -61.18 -3.50
N PRO A 3 -27.79 -61.84 -4.63
CA PRO A 3 -26.48 -61.62 -5.24
C PRO A 3 -26.43 -60.41 -6.18
N LEU A 4 -27.58 -59.82 -6.54
CA LEU A 4 -27.63 -58.68 -7.46
C LEU A 4 -27.38 -57.32 -6.80
N LEU A 5 -27.53 -57.20 -5.47
CA LEU A 5 -27.38 -55.92 -4.78
C LEU A 5 -25.90 -55.56 -4.49
N LEU A 6 -24.99 -56.53 -4.52
CA LEU A 6 -23.57 -56.33 -4.22
C LEU A 6 -22.74 -55.85 -5.42
N LEU A 7 -23.30 -55.89 -6.64
CA LEU A 7 -22.61 -55.45 -7.87
C LEU A 7 -22.76 -53.95 -8.17
N LEU A 8 -23.53 -53.22 -7.37
CA LEU A 8 -23.78 -51.78 -7.55
C LEU A 8 -22.96 -50.88 -6.63
N LEU A 9 -22.10 -51.45 -5.77
CA LEU A 9 -21.30 -50.68 -4.81
C LEU A 9 -19.86 -50.38 -5.29
N ASP A 10 -19.49 -50.82 -6.49
CA ASP A 10 -18.09 -50.82 -6.94
C ASP A 10 -17.73 -49.72 -7.96
N SER A 11 -18.43 -48.59 -7.92
CA SER A 11 -18.11 -47.46 -8.80
C SER A 11 -18.25 -46.09 -8.14
N CYS A 12 -17.74 -45.96 -6.91
CA CYS A 12 -17.29 -44.65 -6.43
C CYS A 12 -15.78 -44.54 -6.73
N SER A 13 -15.46 -44.38 -8.02
CA SER A 13 -14.13 -43.92 -8.43
C SER A 13 -13.99 -42.50 -7.92
N CYS A 14 -13.29 -42.31 -6.79
CA CYS A 14 -12.73 -41.00 -6.45
C CYS A 14 -11.85 -40.60 -7.64
N ASN A 15 -12.36 -39.68 -8.44
CA ASN A 15 -11.54 -39.02 -9.46
C ASN A 15 -10.53 -38.16 -8.72
N ASP A 16 -9.40 -38.77 -8.33
CA ASP A 16 -8.17 -38.10 -7.91
C ASP A 16 -7.52 -37.45 -9.15
N THR A 17 -8.28 -36.61 -9.85
CA THR A 17 -7.68 -35.68 -10.79
C THR A 17 -6.93 -34.65 -9.94
N PRO A 18 -5.59 -34.59 -10.00
CA PRO A 18 -4.85 -33.57 -9.29
C PRO A 18 -5.38 -32.23 -9.79
N PHE A 19 -5.92 -31.41 -8.88
CA PHE A 19 -6.26 -30.04 -9.23
C PHE A 19 -4.95 -29.31 -9.52
N ILE A 20 -4.69 -29.04 -10.79
CA ILE A 20 -3.53 -28.27 -11.20
C ILE A 20 -3.88 -26.81 -10.92
N ILE A 21 -3.36 -26.24 -9.82
CA ILE A 21 -3.38 -24.79 -9.65
C ILE A 21 -2.40 -24.22 -10.67
N ASN A 22 -2.94 -23.74 -11.80
CA ASN A 22 -2.20 -22.88 -12.72
C ASN A 22 -1.93 -21.55 -12.01
N ARG A 23 -0.85 -21.50 -11.22
CA ARG A 23 -0.33 -20.23 -10.71
C ARG A 23 0.28 -19.51 -11.90
N VAL A 24 -0.25 -18.34 -12.24
CA VAL A 24 0.41 -17.44 -13.17
C VAL A 24 1.77 -17.12 -12.55
N THR A 25 2.85 -17.61 -13.14
CA THR A 25 4.22 -17.59 -12.58
C THR A 25 4.77 -16.18 -12.33
N ASN A 26 4.04 -15.16 -12.78
CA ASN A 26 4.33 -13.74 -12.64
C ASN A 26 3.18 -12.99 -11.96
N GLN A 27 2.54 -13.54 -10.94
CA GLN A 27 1.64 -12.79 -10.06
C GLN A 27 2.03 -13.02 -8.60
N VAL A 28 2.05 -11.93 -7.85
CA VAL A 28 2.33 -11.95 -6.41
C VAL A 28 1.00 -11.92 -5.70
N GLU A 29 0.67 -13.01 -5.03
CA GLU A 29 -0.53 -13.11 -4.22
C GLU A 29 -0.26 -12.55 -2.83
N PHE A 30 -0.95 -11.48 -2.45
CA PHE A 30 -0.79 -10.89 -1.11
C PHE A 30 -1.22 -11.85 0.00
N SER A 31 -2.07 -12.84 -0.30
CA SER A 31 -2.40 -13.93 0.63
C SER A 31 -1.19 -14.76 1.05
N ASP A 32 -0.10 -14.74 0.27
CA ASP A 32 1.14 -15.45 0.59
C ASP A 32 2.09 -14.56 1.42
N LEU A 33 1.97 -13.22 1.33
CA LEU A 33 2.84 -12.25 2.01
C LEU A 33 2.31 -11.79 3.37
N LEU A 34 0.98 -11.78 3.54
CA LEU A 34 0.31 -11.28 4.73
C LEU A 34 0.07 -12.29 5.88
N PRO A 35 0.28 -13.62 5.76
CA PRO A 35 0.14 -14.52 6.90
C PRO A 35 1.09 -14.13 8.04
N GLY A 36 0.52 -13.77 9.20
CA GLY A 36 1.28 -13.33 10.37
C GLY A 36 1.88 -11.92 10.25
N TYR A 37 1.57 -11.18 9.20
CA TYR A 37 2.02 -9.79 9.05
C TYR A 37 1.28 -8.88 10.04
N ASN A 38 2.05 -8.22 10.90
CA ASN A 38 1.52 -7.25 11.86
C ASN A 38 1.65 -5.83 11.29
N TYR A 39 0.54 -5.29 10.79
CA TYR A 39 0.50 -3.96 10.18
C TYR A 39 0.53 -2.82 11.20
N ASP A 40 0.36 -3.10 12.50
CA ASP A 40 0.40 -2.07 13.56
C ASP A 40 1.84 -1.62 13.87
N HIS A 41 2.84 -2.40 13.42
CA HIS A 41 4.25 -2.16 13.76
C HIS A 41 5.13 -2.14 12.51
N ALA A 42 6.12 -1.25 12.54
CA ALA A 42 7.22 -1.22 11.59
C ALA A 42 7.99 -2.56 11.60
N ASP A 43 8.72 -2.83 10.52
CA ASP A 43 9.62 -3.99 10.44
C ASP A 43 10.75 -3.87 11.48
N ASN A 44 11.35 -2.68 11.58
CA ASN A 44 12.34 -2.34 12.58
C ASN A 44 11.98 -1.06 13.36
N SER A 45 12.55 -0.88 14.56
CA SER A 45 12.31 0.30 15.40
C SER A 45 12.95 1.59 14.85
N SER A 46 13.85 1.46 13.87
CA SER A 46 14.57 2.57 13.23
C SER A 46 14.47 2.45 11.72
N GLU A 47 13.25 2.48 11.18
CA GLU A 47 13.03 2.52 9.74
C GLU A 47 13.39 3.89 9.16
N GLU A 48 14.19 3.88 8.10
CA GLU A 48 14.49 5.08 7.33
C GLU A 48 13.34 5.36 6.35
N VAL A 49 12.69 6.51 6.52
CA VAL A 49 11.62 6.97 5.63
C VAL A 49 12.14 8.15 4.82
N THR A 50 12.30 7.96 3.52
CA THR A 50 12.60 9.05 2.59
C THR A 50 11.31 9.73 2.18
N ILE A 51 11.21 11.04 2.44
CA ILE A 51 10.05 11.85 2.06
C ILE A 51 10.50 12.85 0.99
N SER A 52 9.73 12.99 -0.09
CA SER A 52 9.95 13.95 -1.17
C SER A 52 8.65 14.64 -1.54
N PHE A 53 8.75 15.93 -1.88
CA PHE A 53 7.59 16.76 -2.21
C PHE A 53 7.75 17.36 -3.61
N ALA A 54 6.68 17.31 -4.39
CA ALA A 54 6.57 18.03 -5.65
C ALA A 54 5.42 19.04 -5.55
N ILE A 55 5.75 20.33 -5.50
CA ILE A 55 4.76 21.40 -5.48
C ILE A 55 4.24 21.62 -6.91
N ARG A 56 2.92 21.57 -7.07
CA ARG A 56 2.26 21.78 -8.37
C ARG A 56 1.90 23.24 -8.59
N HIS A 57 1.33 23.89 -7.58
CA HIS A 57 1.04 25.31 -7.59
C HIS A 57 0.87 25.82 -6.16
N VAL A 58 1.04 27.15 -6.04
CA VAL A 58 0.95 27.91 -4.80
C VAL A 58 -0.14 28.96 -4.96
N LEU A 59 -1.06 29.02 -4.01
CA LEU A 59 -2.10 30.03 -3.92
C LEU A 59 -1.87 30.85 -2.68
N VAL A 60 -1.76 32.16 -2.84
CA VAL A 60 -1.58 33.12 -1.75
C VAL A 60 -2.89 33.85 -1.55
N HIS A 61 -3.42 33.79 -0.34
CA HIS A 61 -4.56 34.55 0.15
C HIS A 61 -4.06 35.61 1.15
N SER A 62 -4.93 36.52 1.57
CA SER A 62 -4.58 37.58 2.54
C SER A 62 -4.15 37.03 3.90
N ASP A 63 -4.68 35.87 4.28
CA ASP A 63 -4.57 35.25 5.61
C ASP A 63 -4.04 33.81 5.56
N ALA A 64 -3.81 33.26 4.36
CA ALA A 64 -3.39 31.88 4.20
C ALA A 64 -2.54 31.63 2.95
N LEU A 65 -1.64 30.66 3.03
CA LEU A 65 -0.86 30.11 1.93
C LEU A 65 -1.32 28.67 1.68
N SER A 66 -1.79 28.37 0.47
CA SER A 66 -2.18 27.01 0.08
C SER A 66 -1.23 26.42 -0.94
N LEU A 67 -0.74 25.21 -0.66
CA LEU A 67 0.14 24.42 -1.52
C LEU A 67 -0.61 23.20 -2.04
N SER A 68 -0.77 23.08 -3.36
CA SER A 68 -1.14 21.80 -3.97
C SER A 68 0.13 21.02 -4.27
N CYS A 69 0.31 19.86 -3.66
CA CYS A 69 1.52 19.06 -3.79
C CYS A 69 1.24 17.57 -4.02
N GLU A 70 2.27 16.89 -4.54
CA GLU A 70 2.38 15.43 -4.50
C GLU A 70 3.46 15.06 -3.49
N ILE A 71 3.09 14.21 -2.55
CA ILE A 71 3.94 13.70 -1.49
C ILE A 71 4.35 12.28 -1.87
N TYR A 72 5.64 12.00 -1.80
CA TYR A 72 6.24 10.71 -2.07
C TYR A 72 6.93 10.25 -0.80
N GLN A 73 6.52 9.11 -0.27
CA GLN A 73 7.17 8.47 0.86
C GLN A 73 7.71 7.13 0.40
N LYS A 74 8.95 6.83 0.79
CA LYS A 74 9.62 5.59 0.46
C LYS A 74 10.26 5.02 1.73
N TRP A 75 9.93 3.77 2.04
CA TRP A 75 10.53 3.02 3.14
C TRP A 75 10.72 1.57 2.71
N ARG A 76 11.36 0.76 3.57
CA ARG A 76 11.57 -0.66 3.33
C ARG A 76 10.85 -1.48 4.39
N ASP A 77 10.27 -2.60 3.99
CA ASP A 77 9.68 -3.61 4.88
C ASP A 77 10.07 -4.99 4.35
N LEU A 78 11.02 -5.65 5.01
CA LEU A 78 11.58 -6.92 4.54
C LEU A 78 10.57 -8.07 4.66
N ARG A 79 9.55 -7.92 5.51
CA ARG A 79 8.48 -8.92 5.68
C ARG A 79 7.63 -9.06 4.42
N LEU A 80 7.60 -8.02 3.58
CA LEU A 80 6.86 -7.97 2.31
C LEU A 80 7.75 -8.24 1.09
N LYS A 81 8.98 -8.72 1.29
CA LYS A 81 9.87 -9.10 0.20
C LYS A 81 9.30 -10.30 -0.56
N TYR A 82 9.41 -10.27 -1.89
CA TYR A 82 8.90 -11.33 -2.74
C TYR A 82 9.81 -11.57 -3.97
N SER A 83 9.64 -12.71 -4.64
CA SER A 83 10.43 -13.08 -5.81
C SER A 83 9.61 -12.96 -7.10
N GLY A 84 10.27 -12.69 -8.24
CA GLY A 84 9.62 -12.60 -9.55
C GLY A 84 9.52 -11.17 -10.07
N ILE A 85 8.30 -10.64 -10.23
CA ILE A 85 8.06 -9.33 -10.86
C ILE A 85 8.78 -8.21 -10.11
N LYS A 86 9.34 -7.23 -10.83
CA LYS A 86 10.05 -6.10 -10.22
C LYS A 86 9.23 -5.28 -9.21
N SER A 87 7.95 -5.03 -9.51
CA SER A 87 7.05 -4.25 -8.65
C SER A 87 5.59 -4.56 -8.91
N ILE A 88 4.76 -4.45 -7.88
CA ILE A 88 3.31 -4.59 -7.93
C ILE A 88 2.62 -3.38 -7.28
N THR A 89 1.41 -3.06 -7.71
CA THR A 89 0.56 -2.07 -7.02
C THR A 89 -0.15 -2.76 -5.86
N ILE A 90 -0.10 -2.18 -4.66
CA ILE A 90 -0.82 -2.69 -3.50
C ILE A 90 -2.30 -2.27 -3.65
N PRO A 91 -3.25 -3.23 -3.64
CA PRO A 91 -4.68 -2.92 -3.65
C PRO A 91 -5.11 -2.12 -2.42
N LYS A 92 -6.18 -1.32 -2.54
CA LYS A 92 -6.62 -0.41 -1.46
C LYS A 92 -7.15 -1.13 -0.21
N ASP A 93 -7.62 -2.36 -0.37
CA ASP A 93 -8.15 -3.22 0.67
C ASP A 93 -7.05 -3.94 1.48
N ILE A 94 -5.81 -3.95 0.96
CA ILE A 94 -4.66 -4.53 1.65
C ILE A 94 -4.10 -3.52 2.66
N LYS A 95 -4.08 -3.93 3.94
CA LYS A 95 -3.48 -3.18 5.02
C LYS A 95 -2.00 -3.56 5.17
N ILE A 96 -1.14 -2.56 5.13
CA ILE A 96 0.28 -2.67 5.47
C ILE A 96 0.64 -1.59 6.50
N TRP A 97 1.74 -1.78 7.21
CA TRP A 97 2.28 -0.72 8.05
C TRP A 97 2.66 0.49 7.18
N LYS A 98 2.34 1.69 7.65
CA LYS A 98 2.70 2.97 7.04
C LYS A 98 3.31 3.87 8.12
N PRO A 99 4.31 4.71 7.78
CA PRO A 99 4.84 5.67 8.73
C PRO A 99 3.81 6.74 9.10
N ASP A 100 3.76 7.08 10.38
CA ASP A 100 2.90 8.13 10.91
C ASP A 100 3.42 9.52 10.49
N THR A 101 2.94 10.00 9.34
CA THR A 101 3.30 11.32 8.81
C THR A 101 2.19 12.32 9.10
N SER A 102 2.51 13.37 9.86
CA SER A 102 1.59 14.49 10.14
C SER A 102 2.17 15.81 9.64
N PHE A 103 1.28 16.73 9.26
CA PHE A 103 1.64 18.08 8.82
C PHE A 103 1.32 19.07 9.92
N SER A 104 2.33 19.47 10.69
CA SER A 104 2.19 20.49 11.72
C SER A 104 1.85 21.86 11.11
N GLU A 105 1.11 22.67 11.85
CA GLU A 105 0.82 24.08 11.50
C GLU A 105 0.10 24.26 10.15
N SER A 106 -0.58 23.23 9.66
CA SER A 106 -1.34 23.29 8.42
C SER A 106 -2.66 22.53 8.51
N ALA A 107 -3.66 23.01 7.78
CA ALA A 107 -4.81 22.21 7.43
C ALA A 107 -4.44 21.36 6.21
N ALA A 108 -4.31 20.05 6.41
CA ALA A 108 -3.94 19.11 5.36
C ALA A 108 -5.16 18.35 4.84
N THR A 109 -5.41 18.44 3.53
CA THR A 109 -6.39 17.60 2.84
C THR A 109 -5.66 16.63 1.93
N CYS A 110 -5.62 15.37 2.30
CA CYS A 110 -5.05 14.29 1.48
C CYS A 110 -6.12 13.67 0.58
N SER A 111 -5.74 13.34 -0.64
CA SER A 111 -6.58 12.74 -1.67
C SER A 111 -5.79 11.64 -2.38
N ALA A 112 -6.41 11.02 -3.40
CA ALA A 112 -5.84 10.07 -4.35
C ALA A 112 -4.44 9.53 -3.98
N GLU A 113 -4.42 8.29 -3.49
CA GLU A 113 -3.19 7.59 -3.14
C GLU A 113 -2.91 6.40 -4.04
N SER A 114 -1.62 6.08 -4.19
CA SER A 114 -1.13 4.88 -4.86
C SER A 114 0.03 4.32 -4.05
N LEU A 115 -0.02 3.02 -3.76
CA LEU A 115 1.07 2.29 -3.14
C LEU A 115 1.65 1.28 -4.13
N ARG A 116 2.98 1.26 -4.21
CA ARG A 116 3.73 0.30 -5.03
C ARG A 116 4.76 -0.40 -4.16
N LEU A 117 4.73 -1.74 -4.19
CA LEU A 117 5.69 -2.62 -3.54
C LEU A 117 6.68 -3.11 -4.58
N TYR A 118 7.97 -3.05 -4.28
CA TYR A 118 9.04 -3.63 -5.08
C TYR A 118 9.48 -4.97 -4.49
N SER A 119 10.04 -5.84 -5.33
CA SER A 119 10.45 -7.19 -4.93
C SER A 119 11.47 -7.24 -3.79
N ASP A 120 12.21 -6.17 -3.55
CA ASP A 120 13.21 -6.06 -2.48
C ASP A 120 12.62 -5.63 -1.11
N GLY A 121 11.30 -5.47 -1.02
CA GLY A 121 10.57 -4.98 0.15
C GLY A 121 10.45 -3.45 0.20
N THR A 122 10.93 -2.72 -0.81
CA THR A 122 10.76 -1.27 -0.88
C THR A 122 9.30 -0.93 -1.17
N ILE A 123 8.73 -0.03 -0.37
CA ILE A 123 7.38 0.50 -0.57
C ILE A 123 7.49 1.97 -0.98
N CYS A 124 6.79 2.33 -2.05
CA CYS A 124 6.62 3.71 -2.50
C CYS A 124 5.14 4.09 -2.37
N TRP A 125 4.87 5.08 -1.53
CA TRP A 125 3.55 5.68 -1.35
C TRP A 125 3.52 7.06 -1.97
N LYS A 126 2.63 7.25 -2.94
CA LYS A 126 2.36 8.54 -3.55
C LYS A 126 0.98 9.02 -3.10
N GLN A 127 0.91 10.26 -2.63
CA GLN A 127 -0.34 10.91 -2.26
C GLN A 127 -0.42 12.29 -2.87
N ARG A 128 -1.63 12.74 -3.22
CA ARG A 128 -1.87 14.14 -3.57
C ARG A 128 -2.44 14.85 -2.35
N ALA A 129 -1.85 15.96 -1.96
CA ALA A 129 -2.33 16.75 -0.83
C ALA A 129 -2.49 18.23 -1.20
N THR A 130 -3.40 18.88 -0.48
CA THR A 130 -3.46 20.34 -0.37
C THR A 130 -3.12 20.70 1.06
N LEU A 131 -2.07 21.49 1.26
CA LEU A 131 -1.62 21.96 2.57
C LEU A 131 -1.92 23.47 2.66
N THR A 132 -2.72 23.87 3.63
CA THR A 132 -3.06 25.28 3.85
C THR A 132 -2.47 25.75 5.18
N PHE A 133 -1.55 26.70 5.11
CA PHE A 133 -0.88 27.31 6.24
C PHE A 133 -1.52 28.66 6.53
N PRO A 134 -1.89 28.98 7.78
CA PRO A 134 -2.28 30.34 8.15
C PRO A 134 -1.06 31.26 7.99
N CYS A 135 -1.24 32.40 7.33
CA CYS A 135 -0.21 33.43 7.26
C CYS A 135 -0.10 34.11 8.63
N ILE A 136 0.93 33.76 9.39
CA ILE A 136 1.33 34.51 10.58
C ILE A 136 2.14 35.73 10.10
N SER A 137 1.49 36.70 9.46
CA SER A 137 2.19 37.88 8.95
C SER A 137 1.83 39.13 9.75
N ASP A 138 2.80 39.55 10.58
CA ASP A 138 3.03 40.94 11.01
C ASP A 138 3.77 41.76 9.93
N PHE A 139 3.83 41.29 8.68
CA PHE A 139 4.56 41.99 7.62
C PHE A 139 3.77 43.18 7.08
N VAL A 140 3.96 44.34 7.72
CA VAL A 140 3.68 45.64 7.13
C VAL A 140 4.70 45.89 6.02
N LEU A 141 4.27 45.79 4.76
CA LEU A 141 5.00 46.38 3.63
C LEU A 141 4.94 47.90 3.77
N ASN A 142 5.91 48.47 4.49
CA ASN A 142 6.13 49.90 4.49
C ASN A 142 6.53 50.31 3.06
N LYS A 143 5.65 51.08 2.42
CA LYS A 143 5.92 51.79 1.16
C LYS A 143 6.90 52.93 1.38
#